data_AF-A0A250K2L2-F1
#
_entry.id   AF-A0A250K2L2-F1
#
_cell.length_a   1.000
_cell.length_b   1.000
_cell.length_c   1.000
_cell.angle_alpha   90.00
_cell.angle_beta   90.00
_cell.angle_gamma   90.00
#
_symmetry.space_group_name_H-M   'P 1'
#
loop_
_entity.id
_entity.type
_entity.pdbx_description
1 polymer ?
#
loop_
_entity_poly.entity_id
_entity_poly.type
_entity_poly.pdbx_seq_one_letter_code
_entity_poly.pdbx_strand_id
1 'polypeptide(L)'
;MKASRRVSSEELQATGGTEVVEIALQLAMASTGRSKFVSIEDGHHGNSLGTMSVGASEYREGLPNLLRGCLKVKRPLDANAVDRVERRLRKRDVAAFITEPIIGNLGALVPDALFMRGLQRLCRRYGTLLILDEVATGFGRTGRLFASELFGLAPDIMTLAKAITGGHAGMGATVATERVARAAEGKVNVYSTYGWHPLSVEAALANLAYLRAHQTHLLKDVAERSEDFRCRLLQMDFGSPVDIRVTGLAIGLEFEDGAYAGALAGRCRKAGLILGIDDDTLTLFPALTISRRTVHEGLDILERCL
;
A
#
# COMPACT_ATOMS: atom_id res chain seq x y z
N MET A 1 21.07 22.14 28.16
CA MET A 1 20.54 22.77 26.93
C MET A 1 21.53 22.51 25.79
N LYS A 2 21.05 22.15 24.59
CA LYS A 2 21.77 21.62 23.41
C LYS A 2 21.97 20.09 23.36
N ALA A 3 20.96 19.44 22.82
CA ALA A 3 21.11 18.36 21.84
C ALA A 3 19.88 18.35 20.91
N SER A 4 19.64 19.48 20.23
CA SER A 4 18.76 19.50 19.06
C SER A 4 19.54 18.88 17.90
N ARG A 5 19.66 17.55 17.88
CA ARG A 5 19.79 16.85 16.60
C ARG A 5 18.46 17.11 15.91
N ARG A 6 18.45 18.07 14.97
CA ARG A 6 17.33 18.22 14.04
C ARG A 6 17.20 16.85 13.38
N VAL A 7 16.14 16.11 13.71
CA VAL A 7 15.68 15.04 12.82
C VAL A 7 15.62 15.71 11.45
N SER A 8 16.33 15.16 10.45
CA SER A 8 16.25 15.71 9.11
C SER A 8 14.76 15.78 8.77
N SER A 9 14.30 16.92 8.27
CA SER A 9 12.88 17.19 7.97
C SER A 9 12.25 16.20 6.95
N GLU A 10 13.03 15.21 6.53
CA GLU A 10 12.77 14.18 5.55
C GLU A 10 12.04 12.96 6.16
N GLU A 11 12.18 12.70 7.46
CA GLU A 11 11.57 11.55 8.13
C GLU A 11 10.64 12.00 9.27
N LEU A 12 9.35 11.73 9.13
CA LEU A 12 8.31 12.18 10.07
C LEU A 12 7.68 11.01 10.81
N GLN A 13 7.57 11.19 12.13
CA GLN A 13 7.27 10.14 13.10
C GLN A 13 5.76 9.90 13.21
N ALA A 14 5.35 8.64 13.22
CA ALA A 14 3.96 8.22 13.36
C ALA A 14 3.84 6.86 14.07
N THR A 15 2.62 6.51 14.41
CA THR A 15 2.23 5.28 15.12
C THR A 15 1.68 4.19 14.19
N GLY A 16 1.29 4.53 12.96
CA GLY A 16 0.74 3.56 12.01
C GLY A 16 0.38 4.13 10.65
N GLY A 17 -0.26 3.28 9.82
CA GLY A 17 -0.53 3.54 8.40
C GLY A 17 -1.40 4.77 8.13
N THR A 18 -2.52 4.91 8.84
CA THR A 18 -3.42 6.07 8.67
C THR A 18 -2.71 7.39 8.95
N GLU A 19 -1.88 7.44 10.00
CA GLU A 19 -1.20 8.66 10.43
C GLU A 19 -0.10 9.08 9.46
N VAL A 20 0.66 8.12 8.90
CA VAL A 20 1.67 8.46 7.87
C VAL A 20 1.04 9.03 6.60
N VAL A 21 -0.14 8.55 6.21
CA VAL A 21 -0.84 9.14 5.07
C VAL A 21 -1.35 10.54 5.40
N GLU A 22 -1.92 10.79 6.58
CA GLU A 22 -2.30 12.14 7.01
C GLU A 22 -1.10 13.11 6.96
N ILE A 23 0.06 12.67 7.42
CA ILE A 23 1.30 13.46 7.37
C ILE A 23 1.69 13.74 5.91
N ALA A 24 1.65 12.74 5.03
CA ALA A 24 1.97 12.90 3.61
C ALA A 24 1.03 13.90 2.92
N LEU A 25 -0.27 13.87 3.22
CA LEU A 25 -1.25 14.82 2.70
C LEU A 25 -0.95 16.25 3.18
N GLN A 26 -0.62 16.43 4.46
CA GLN A 26 -0.24 17.73 5.02
C GLN A 26 1.03 18.28 4.36
N LEU A 27 2.08 17.47 4.24
CA LEU A 27 3.31 17.85 3.56
C LEU A 27 3.07 18.26 2.11
N ALA A 28 2.22 17.52 1.40
CA ALA A 28 1.92 17.84 0.02
C ALA A 28 1.25 19.21 -0.14
N MET A 29 0.27 19.52 0.72
CA MET A 29 -0.37 20.84 0.71
C MET A 29 0.61 21.94 1.07
N ALA A 30 1.42 21.75 2.13
CA ALA A 30 2.37 22.75 2.61
C ALA A 30 3.50 23.05 1.61
N SER A 31 3.99 22.00 0.96
CA SER A 31 5.05 22.09 -0.04
C SER A 31 4.58 22.77 -1.33
N THR A 32 3.37 22.44 -1.79
CA THR A 32 2.87 22.92 -3.09
C THR A 32 2.00 24.17 -3.02
N GLY A 33 1.41 24.47 -1.86
CA GLY A 33 0.37 25.50 -1.71
C GLY A 33 -0.99 25.14 -2.35
N ARG A 34 -1.16 23.88 -2.79
CA ARG A 34 -2.37 23.39 -3.47
C ARG A 34 -3.20 22.54 -2.51
N SER A 35 -4.49 22.38 -2.80
CA SER A 35 -5.44 21.72 -1.89
C SER A 35 -6.09 20.46 -2.44
N LYS A 36 -5.94 20.15 -3.73
CA LYS A 36 -6.58 18.97 -4.34
C LYS A 36 -5.68 17.76 -4.30
N PHE A 37 -6.30 16.59 -4.24
CA PHE A 37 -5.64 15.30 -4.30
C PHE A 37 -6.24 14.45 -5.41
N VAL A 38 -5.44 13.58 -6.01
CA VAL A 38 -5.92 12.56 -6.94
C VAL A 38 -5.48 11.19 -6.40
N SER A 39 -6.37 10.21 -6.46
CA SER A 39 -6.11 8.83 -6.02
C SER A 39 -6.84 7.85 -6.92
N ILE A 40 -6.52 6.56 -6.77
CA ILE A 40 -7.25 5.49 -7.46
C ILE A 40 -8.62 5.27 -6.77
N GLU A 41 -9.65 5.02 -7.59
CA GLU A 41 -10.95 4.60 -7.07
C GLU A 41 -10.82 3.24 -6.38
N ASP A 42 -11.55 3.03 -5.29
CA ASP A 42 -11.55 1.80 -4.49
C ASP A 42 -10.23 1.43 -3.76
N GLY A 43 -9.13 2.17 -3.92
CA GLY A 43 -7.87 1.92 -3.17
C GLY A 43 -7.93 2.36 -1.70
N HIS A 44 -7.16 1.72 -0.81
CA HIS A 44 -7.22 1.96 0.64
C HIS A 44 -5.98 2.71 1.18
N HIS A 45 -6.22 3.77 1.97
CA HIS A 45 -5.15 4.62 2.53
C HIS A 45 -5.31 4.90 4.03
N GLY A 46 -6.20 4.20 4.73
CA GLY A 46 -6.53 4.41 6.14
C GLY A 46 -7.97 4.87 6.39
N ASN A 47 -8.28 5.08 7.68
CA ASN A 47 -9.65 5.26 8.19
C ASN A 47 -9.88 6.60 8.94
N SER A 48 -8.95 7.55 8.86
CA SER A 48 -9.19 8.92 9.33
C SER A 48 -9.94 9.73 8.27
N LEU A 49 -10.52 10.88 8.62
CA LEU A 49 -11.27 11.70 7.65
C LEU A 49 -10.42 12.08 6.43
N GLY A 50 -9.15 12.45 6.60
CA GLY A 50 -8.27 12.80 5.48
C GLY A 50 -7.93 11.61 4.60
N THR A 51 -7.53 10.50 5.21
CA THR A 51 -7.20 9.27 4.47
C THR A 51 -8.40 8.65 3.77
N MET A 52 -9.56 8.58 4.43
CA MET A 52 -10.80 8.13 3.80
C MET A 52 -11.21 9.05 2.65
N SER A 53 -10.85 10.34 2.67
CA SER A 53 -11.15 11.25 1.57
C SER A 53 -10.38 10.91 0.29
N VAL A 54 -9.15 10.39 0.43
CA VAL A 54 -8.31 9.91 -0.68
C VAL A 54 -8.33 8.39 -0.85
N GLY A 55 -8.97 7.62 0.02
CA GLY A 55 -9.12 6.17 -0.06
C GLY A 55 -10.57 5.72 -0.25
N ALA A 56 -10.80 4.43 -0.09
CA ALA A 56 -12.10 3.76 -0.04
C ALA A 56 -12.42 3.29 1.38
N SER A 57 -13.71 3.26 1.71
CA SER A 57 -14.24 2.77 2.98
C SER A 57 -15.75 2.56 2.82
N GLU A 58 -16.26 1.45 3.35
CA GLU A 58 -17.71 1.16 3.43
C GLU A 58 -18.49 2.23 4.22
N TYR A 59 -17.82 2.94 5.14
CA TYR A 59 -18.44 3.98 5.97
C TYR A 59 -18.36 5.38 5.33
N ARG A 60 -17.70 5.52 4.17
CA ARG A 60 -17.41 6.84 3.58
C ARG A 60 -18.68 7.65 3.30
N GLU A 61 -19.73 7.02 2.77
CA GLU A 61 -20.99 7.70 2.42
C GLU A 61 -21.74 8.22 3.65
N GLY A 62 -21.54 7.59 4.82
CA GLY A 62 -22.14 8.00 6.09
C GLY A 62 -21.45 9.18 6.76
N LEU A 63 -20.32 9.67 6.23
CA LEU A 63 -19.51 10.72 6.85
C LEU A 63 -19.59 12.04 6.04
N PRO A 64 -20.36 13.04 6.49
CA PRO A 64 -20.66 14.22 5.69
C PRO A 64 -19.50 15.23 5.58
N ASN A 65 -18.46 15.11 6.41
CA ASN A 65 -17.37 16.10 6.51
C ASN A 65 -16.00 15.53 6.10
N LEU A 66 -15.91 15.06 4.86
CA LEU A 66 -14.66 14.63 4.23
C LEU A 66 -13.95 15.81 3.55
N LEU A 67 -12.65 15.66 3.30
CA LEU A 67 -11.86 16.66 2.57
C LEU A 67 -12.45 16.87 1.16
N ARG A 68 -12.60 18.14 0.81
CA ARG A 68 -13.05 18.56 -0.52
C ARG A 68 -11.88 18.48 -1.50
N GLY A 69 -12.19 18.27 -2.78
CA GLY A 69 -11.16 18.28 -3.83
C GLY A 69 -10.32 17.01 -3.92
N CYS A 70 -10.74 15.91 -3.31
CA CYS A 70 -10.19 14.57 -3.53
C CYS A 70 -10.86 13.93 -4.74
N LEU A 71 -10.12 13.80 -5.83
CA LEU A 71 -10.58 13.24 -7.11
C LEU A 71 -10.16 11.77 -7.24
N LYS A 72 -10.98 10.98 -7.93
CA LYS A 72 -10.73 9.55 -8.18
C LYS A 72 -10.47 9.24 -9.64
N VAL A 73 -9.52 8.33 -9.89
CA VAL A 73 -9.24 7.73 -11.19
C VAL A 73 -9.81 6.32 -11.19
N LYS A 74 -10.80 6.08 -12.05
CA LYS A 74 -11.43 4.77 -12.19
C LYS A 74 -10.52 3.79 -12.93
N ARG A 75 -10.70 2.50 -12.64
CA ARG A 75 -10.19 1.38 -13.44
C ARG A 75 -10.78 1.40 -14.87
N PRO A 76 -10.15 0.76 -15.87
CA PRO A 76 -8.84 0.09 -15.81
C PRO A 76 -7.68 1.07 -15.67
N LEU A 77 -6.58 0.64 -15.04
CA LEU A 77 -5.36 1.41 -14.80
C LEU A 77 -4.32 1.17 -15.90
N ASP A 78 -4.71 1.49 -17.12
CA ASP A 78 -4.01 1.22 -18.37
C ASP A 78 -3.45 2.50 -19.02
N ALA A 79 -2.96 2.39 -20.26
CA ALA A 79 -2.48 3.54 -21.03
C ALA A 79 -3.56 4.64 -21.18
N ASN A 80 -4.84 4.28 -21.33
CA ASN A 80 -5.94 5.25 -21.45
C ASN A 80 -6.18 6.03 -20.15
N ALA A 81 -5.87 5.42 -19.00
CA ALA A 81 -5.94 6.09 -17.71
C ALA A 81 -4.93 7.24 -17.58
N VAL A 82 -3.79 7.16 -18.26
CA VAL A 82 -2.77 8.23 -18.29
C VAL A 82 -3.37 9.54 -18.79
N ASP A 83 -4.16 9.49 -19.87
CA ASP A 83 -4.81 10.68 -20.43
C ASP A 83 -5.86 11.27 -19.47
N ARG A 84 -6.58 10.40 -18.74
CA ARG A 84 -7.54 10.83 -17.72
C ARG A 84 -6.84 11.59 -16.60
N VAL A 85 -5.69 11.07 -16.16
CA VAL A 85 -4.82 11.72 -15.15
C VAL A 85 -4.28 13.05 -15.67
N GLU A 86 -3.74 13.09 -16.89
CA GLU A 86 -3.18 14.31 -17.48
C GLU A 86 -4.21 15.44 -17.54
N ARG A 87 -5.46 15.14 -17.92
CA ARG A 87 -6.56 16.13 -17.93
C ARG A 87 -6.80 16.77 -16.57
N ARG A 88 -6.52 16.07 -15.46
CA ARG A 88 -6.66 16.61 -14.11
C ARG A 88 -5.42 17.38 -13.71
N LEU A 89 -4.24 16.79 -13.88
CA LEU A 89 -2.98 17.38 -13.44
C LEU A 89 -2.61 18.64 -14.23
N ARG A 90 -3.03 18.76 -15.51
CA ARG A 90 -2.77 19.95 -16.33
C ARG A 90 -3.32 21.26 -15.78
N LYS A 91 -4.31 21.20 -14.87
CA LYS A 91 -4.87 22.36 -14.17
C LYS A 91 -3.91 22.95 -13.11
N ARG A 92 -2.85 22.22 -12.74
CA ARG A 92 -1.82 22.64 -11.77
C ARG A 92 -2.37 23.08 -10.42
N ASP A 93 -3.52 22.53 -10.03
CA ASP A 93 -4.21 22.77 -8.75
C ASP A 93 -4.22 21.54 -7.82
N VAL A 94 -3.57 20.45 -8.25
CA VAL A 94 -3.40 19.21 -7.48
C VAL A 94 -2.06 19.23 -6.73
N ALA A 95 -2.15 19.05 -5.41
CA ALA A 95 -1.01 18.96 -4.49
C ALA A 95 -0.25 17.64 -4.69
N ALA A 96 -0.99 16.52 -4.65
CA ALA A 96 -0.41 15.21 -4.83
C ALA A 96 -1.35 14.22 -5.56
N PHE A 97 -0.71 13.27 -6.23
CA PHE A 97 -1.31 12.01 -6.60
C PHE A 97 -0.82 10.95 -5.60
N ILE A 98 -1.75 10.26 -4.93
CA ILE A 98 -1.46 9.19 -3.98
C ILE A 98 -1.95 7.84 -4.53
N THR A 99 -1.10 6.82 -4.43
CA THR A 99 -1.46 5.44 -4.81
C THR A 99 -0.58 4.42 -4.11
N GLU A 100 -1.11 3.24 -3.85
CA GLU A 100 -0.30 2.05 -3.62
C GLU A 100 0.35 1.61 -4.96
N PRO A 101 1.61 1.10 -4.98
CA PRO A 101 2.18 0.53 -6.20
C PRO A 101 1.46 -0.75 -6.66
N ILE A 102 1.04 -1.58 -5.69
CA ILE A 102 0.17 -2.75 -5.87
C ILE A 102 -0.99 -2.55 -4.90
N ILE A 103 -2.22 -2.52 -5.40
CA ILE A 103 -3.38 -2.11 -4.60
C ILE A 103 -3.88 -3.31 -3.82
N GLY A 104 -3.64 -3.30 -2.50
CA GLY A 104 -3.79 -4.49 -1.67
C GLY A 104 -5.22 -4.98 -1.54
N ASN A 105 -6.14 -4.06 -1.20
CA ASN A 105 -7.55 -4.40 -0.93
C ASN A 105 -8.30 -4.83 -2.19
N LEU A 106 -7.88 -4.36 -3.37
CA LEU A 106 -8.39 -4.82 -4.67
C LEU A 106 -7.73 -6.13 -5.13
N GLY A 107 -7.48 -7.06 -4.20
CA GLY A 107 -6.92 -8.37 -4.53
C GLY A 107 -5.51 -8.28 -5.12
N ALA A 108 -4.62 -7.48 -4.54
CA ALA A 108 -3.28 -7.25 -5.07
C ALA A 108 -3.28 -6.81 -6.55
N LEU A 109 -4.22 -5.93 -6.93
CA LEU A 109 -4.32 -5.38 -8.28
C LEU A 109 -3.00 -4.73 -8.70
N VAL A 110 -2.47 -5.16 -9.85
CA VAL A 110 -1.22 -4.66 -10.43
C VAL A 110 -1.57 -3.66 -11.53
N PRO A 111 -1.30 -2.35 -11.35
CA PRO A 111 -1.50 -1.38 -12.41
C PRO A 111 -0.55 -1.65 -13.59
N ASP A 112 -0.93 -1.22 -14.80
CA ASP A 112 -0.06 -1.35 -15.96
C ASP A 112 1.24 -0.54 -15.79
N ALA A 113 2.37 -1.10 -16.24
CA ALA A 113 3.66 -0.45 -16.06
C ALA A 113 3.81 0.85 -16.87
N LEU A 114 3.13 0.99 -18.02
CA LEU A 114 3.05 2.26 -18.76
C LEU A 114 2.19 3.28 -18.01
N PHE A 115 1.12 2.83 -17.36
CA PHE A 115 0.32 3.71 -16.49
C PHE A 115 1.15 4.29 -15.35
N MET A 116 1.84 3.44 -14.57
CA MET A 116 2.64 3.88 -13.41
C MET A 116 3.79 4.80 -13.83
N ARG A 117 4.52 4.45 -14.89
CA ARG A 117 5.60 5.32 -15.42
C ARG A 117 5.05 6.62 -16.01
N GLY A 118 3.89 6.56 -16.67
CA GLY A 118 3.16 7.71 -17.17
C GLY A 118 2.75 8.66 -16.05
N LEU A 119 2.19 8.12 -14.97
CA LEU A 119 1.81 8.86 -13.77
C LEU A 119 2.99 9.65 -13.18
N GLN A 120 4.13 8.99 -12.94
CA GLN A 120 5.34 9.66 -12.45
C GLN A 120 5.76 10.83 -13.37
N ARG A 121 5.76 10.61 -14.69
CA ARG A 121 6.11 11.65 -15.65
C ARG A 121 5.13 12.83 -15.60
N LEU A 122 3.84 12.57 -15.49
CA LEU A 122 2.80 13.59 -15.41
C LEU A 122 2.90 14.40 -14.10
N CYS A 123 3.12 13.72 -12.96
CA CYS A 123 3.35 14.37 -11.67
C CYS A 123 4.49 15.38 -11.77
N ARG A 124 5.65 14.96 -12.31
CA ARG A 124 6.80 15.83 -12.55
C ARG A 124 6.46 16.99 -13.50
N ARG A 125 5.80 16.72 -14.64
CA ARG A 125 5.44 17.73 -15.65
C ARG A 125 4.57 18.86 -15.09
N TYR A 126 3.63 18.55 -14.20
CA TYR A 126 2.64 19.50 -13.69
C TYR A 126 2.93 19.99 -12.26
N GLY A 127 4.06 19.59 -11.68
CA GLY A 127 4.43 19.92 -10.30
C GLY A 127 3.45 19.38 -9.27
N THR A 128 2.79 18.25 -9.59
CA THR A 128 2.00 17.47 -8.62
C THR A 128 2.96 16.49 -7.96
N LEU A 129 2.93 16.37 -6.63
CA LEU A 129 3.80 15.41 -5.94
C LEU A 129 3.28 13.98 -6.14
N LEU A 130 4.20 13.02 -6.28
CA LEU A 130 3.87 11.61 -6.26
C LEU A 130 4.04 11.05 -4.84
N ILE A 131 2.95 10.61 -4.23
CA ILE A 131 2.95 9.88 -2.97
C ILE A 131 2.76 8.39 -3.27
N LEU A 132 3.70 7.55 -2.83
CA LEU A 132 3.53 6.09 -2.91
C LEU A 132 3.24 5.53 -1.52
N ASP A 133 2.09 4.87 -1.42
CA ASP A 133 1.67 4.18 -0.22
C ASP A 133 2.24 2.75 -0.19
N GLU A 134 3.37 2.61 0.50
CA GLU A 134 4.09 1.35 0.65
C GLU A 134 3.81 0.71 2.02
N VAL A 135 2.75 1.14 2.70
CA VAL A 135 2.38 0.62 4.02
C VAL A 135 2.16 -0.89 3.99
N ALA A 136 1.52 -1.44 2.94
CA ALA A 136 1.27 -2.87 2.80
C ALA A 136 2.32 -3.61 1.95
N THR A 137 2.92 -2.89 1.00
CA THR A 137 3.73 -3.45 -0.08
C THR A 137 5.24 -3.33 0.17
N GLY A 138 5.65 -2.49 1.11
CA GLY A 138 7.04 -2.34 1.51
C GLY A 138 7.61 -3.54 2.26
N PHE A 139 8.93 -3.52 2.42
CA PHE A 139 9.73 -4.49 3.15
C PHE A 139 9.65 -5.94 2.63
N GLY A 140 9.57 -6.14 1.31
CA GLY A 140 9.74 -7.48 0.70
C GLY A 140 8.47 -8.17 0.20
N ARG A 141 7.28 -7.64 0.49
CA ARG A 141 5.98 -8.28 0.19
C ARG A 141 5.86 -8.77 -1.26
N THR A 142 6.36 -7.99 -2.21
CA THR A 142 6.23 -8.22 -3.64
C THR A 142 7.45 -8.90 -4.29
N GLY A 143 8.42 -9.34 -3.49
CA GLY A 143 9.71 -9.86 -3.99
C GLY A 143 10.71 -8.75 -4.36
N ARG A 144 10.39 -7.50 -4.01
CA ARG A 144 11.29 -6.35 -3.99
C ARG A 144 11.26 -5.72 -2.61
N LEU A 145 12.30 -4.98 -2.24
CA LEU A 145 12.30 -4.32 -0.93
C LEU A 145 11.14 -3.33 -0.85
N PHE A 146 10.93 -2.53 -1.90
CA PHE A 146 9.73 -1.72 -2.09
C PHE A 146 9.06 -2.05 -3.43
N ALA A 147 7.74 -2.06 -3.48
CA ALA A 147 7.00 -2.42 -4.70
C ALA A 147 7.14 -1.38 -5.83
N SER A 148 7.46 -0.13 -5.49
CA SER A 148 7.87 0.93 -6.42
C SER A 148 9.03 0.52 -7.34
N GLU A 149 9.91 -0.38 -6.90
CA GLU A 149 11.03 -0.90 -7.71
C GLU A 149 10.54 -1.72 -8.91
N LEU A 150 9.37 -2.37 -8.83
CA LEU A 150 8.78 -3.12 -9.95
C LEU A 150 8.53 -2.24 -11.17
N PHE A 151 8.30 -0.95 -10.93
CA PHE A 151 7.91 0.03 -11.94
C PHE A 151 9.00 1.09 -12.21
N GLY A 152 10.11 1.06 -11.45
CA GLY A 152 11.14 2.10 -11.53
C GLY A 152 10.64 3.47 -11.08
N LEU A 153 9.82 3.51 -10.03
CA LEU A 153 9.27 4.75 -9.48
C LEU A 153 10.20 5.36 -8.43
N ALA A 154 10.21 6.69 -8.38
CA ALA A 154 10.90 7.51 -7.42
C ALA A 154 9.90 8.57 -6.91
N PRO A 155 9.19 8.27 -5.80
CA PRO A 155 8.18 9.16 -5.26
C PRO A 155 8.79 10.41 -4.63
N ASP A 156 7.97 11.45 -4.51
CA ASP A 156 8.31 12.64 -3.73
C ASP A 156 8.11 12.41 -2.23
N ILE A 157 7.15 11.54 -1.87
CA ILE A 157 6.84 11.11 -0.51
C ILE A 157 6.49 9.60 -0.53
N MET A 158 7.00 8.83 0.43
CA MET A 158 6.66 7.43 0.64
C MET A 158 6.10 7.24 2.06
N THR A 159 5.02 6.47 2.19
CA THR A 159 4.44 6.12 3.50
C THR A 159 4.73 4.68 3.86
N LEU A 160 5.19 4.46 5.10
CA LEU A 160 5.66 3.16 5.60
C LEU A 160 5.02 2.86 6.97
N ALA A 161 4.58 1.64 7.19
CA ALA A 161 4.12 1.13 8.49
C ALA A 161 4.19 -0.41 8.48
N LYS A 162 3.25 -1.10 9.15
CA LYS A 162 3.07 -2.56 9.16
C LYS A 162 4.39 -3.33 9.32
N ALA A 163 4.96 -3.81 8.21
CA ALA A 163 6.16 -4.64 8.19
C ALA A 163 7.42 -3.91 8.70
N ILE A 164 7.40 -2.58 8.87
CA ILE A 164 8.52 -1.82 9.45
C ILE A 164 8.96 -2.36 10.83
N THR A 165 8.03 -2.84 11.66
CA THR A 165 8.30 -3.46 12.97
C THR A 165 8.13 -4.98 12.96
N GLY A 166 7.89 -5.60 11.79
CA GLY A 166 7.51 -7.01 11.72
C GLY A 166 6.17 -7.34 12.40
N GLY A 167 5.36 -6.32 12.72
CA GLY A 167 4.11 -6.47 13.47
C GLY A 167 4.27 -6.48 15.00
N HIS A 168 5.48 -6.26 15.53
CA HIS A 168 5.74 -6.30 16.98
C HIS A 168 5.33 -5.03 17.74
N ALA A 169 5.20 -3.90 17.05
CA ALA A 169 4.82 -2.63 17.66
C ALA A 169 4.16 -1.68 16.65
N GLY A 170 3.35 -0.74 17.14
CA GLY A 170 2.81 0.36 16.33
C GLY A 170 3.90 1.35 15.96
N MET A 171 4.16 1.51 14.66
CA MET A 171 5.06 2.51 14.12
C MET A 171 4.71 2.80 12.66
N GLY A 172 4.93 4.05 12.26
CA GLY A 172 4.96 4.46 10.87
C GLY A 172 6.05 5.50 10.62
N ALA A 173 6.45 5.64 9.36
CA ALA A 173 7.31 6.71 8.89
C ALA A 173 6.76 7.29 7.59
N THR A 174 6.73 8.61 7.50
CA THR A 174 6.57 9.32 6.23
C THR A 174 7.95 9.80 5.80
N VAL A 175 8.42 9.34 4.65
CA VAL A 175 9.73 9.69 4.09
C VAL A 175 9.51 10.62 2.91
N ALA A 176 10.04 11.83 2.95
CA ALA A 176 9.91 12.82 1.89
C ALA A 176 11.27 13.20 1.32
N THR A 177 11.30 13.58 0.04
CA THR A 177 12.51 14.18 -0.56
C THR A 177 12.88 15.48 0.16
N GLU A 178 14.17 15.79 0.21
CA GLU A 178 14.68 17.05 0.81
C GLU A 178 13.94 18.29 0.28
N ARG A 179 13.66 18.32 -1.02
CA ARG A 179 12.92 19.40 -1.68
C ARG A 179 11.52 19.59 -1.08
N VAL A 180 10.79 18.51 -0.85
CA VAL A 180 9.45 18.56 -0.25
C VAL A 180 9.53 18.99 1.21
N ALA A 181 10.44 18.38 1.96
CA ALA A 181 10.68 18.65 3.37
C ALA A 181 11.00 20.13 3.62
N ARG A 182 11.99 20.68 2.91
CA ARG A 182 12.37 22.11 2.99
C ARG A 182 11.22 23.03 2.60
N ALA A 183 10.46 22.69 1.57
CA ALA A 183 9.33 23.52 1.13
C ALA A 183 8.17 23.53 2.14
N ALA A 184 8.03 22.50 2.97
CA ALA A 184 7.02 22.40 4.04
C ALA A 184 7.50 22.94 5.39
N GLU A 185 8.80 23.21 5.56
CA GLU A 185 9.39 23.70 6.81
C GLU A 185 8.69 24.98 7.29
N GLY A 186 8.28 24.99 8.56
CA GLY A 186 7.56 26.12 9.17
C GLY A 186 6.11 26.32 8.73
N LYS A 187 5.59 25.49 7.81
CA LYS A 187 4.19 25.58 7.31
C LYS A 187 3.26 24.50 7.87
N VAL A 188 3.81 23.40 8.34
CA VAL A 188 3.09 22.29 8.99
C VAL A 188 3.80 21.92 10.28
N ASN A 189 3.02 21.62 11.30
CA ASN A 189 3.49 21.03 12.53
C ASN A 189 3.02 19.58 12.62
N VAL A 190 3.92 18.64 12.31
CA VAL A 190 3.66 17.22 12.49
C VAL A 190 4.07 16.83 13.90
N TYR A 191 3.12 16.37 14.71
CA TYR A 191 3.39 15.91 16.07
C TYR A 191 2.52 14.69 16.38
N SER A 192 3.13 13.70 17.03
CA SER A 192 2.46 12.51 17.52
C SER A 192 3.04 12.15 18.89
N THR A 193 2.20 12.08 19.92
CA THR A 193 2.65 11.78 21.30
C THR A 193 3.40 10.45 21.38
N TYR A 194 2.97 9.45 20.62
CA TYR A 194 3.59 8.12 20.56
C TYR A 194 4.38 7.87 19.26
N GLY A 195 4.54 8.91 18.43
CA GLY A 195 5.37 8.84 17.23
C GLY A 195 6.78 8.39 17.60
N TRP A 196 7.22 7.26 17.04
CA TRP A 196 8.51 6.65 17.32
C TRP A 196 8.79 6.44 18.83
N HIS A 197 7.77 5.96 19.54
CA HIS A 197 7.93 5.48 20.91
C HIS A 197 9.18 4.56 21.03
N PRO A 198 10.04 4.68 22.06
CA PRO A 198 11.31 3.98 22.13
C PRO A 198 11.22 2.46 21.91
N LEU A 199 10.22 1.79 22.49
CA LEU A 199 10.01 0.36 22.28
C LEU A 199 9.64 0.01 20.82
N SER A 200 8.88 0.87 20.14
CA SER A 200 8.56 0.69 18.73
C SER A 200 9.79 0.85 17.85
N VAL A 201 10.67 1.80 18.20
CA VAL A 201 11.95 2.01 17.51
C VAL A 201 12.87 0.82 17.68
N GLU A 202 13.01 0.27 18.90
CA GLU A 202 13.80 -0.94 19.13
C GLU A 202 13.27 -2.13 18.31
N ALA A 203 11.95 -2.34 18.28
CA ALA A 203 11.32 -3.36 17.45
C ALA A 203 11.60 -3.17 15.95
N ALA A 204 11.50 -1.93 15.46
CA ALA A 204 11.82 -1.60 14.08
C ALA A 204 13.30 -1.83 13.76
N LEU A 205 14.22 -1.37 14.61
CA LEU A 205 15.66 -1.56 14.41
C LEU A 205 16.03 -3.04 14.37
N ALA A 206 15.50 -3.85 15.29
CA ALA A 206 15.72 -5.29 15.30
C ALA A 206 15.19 -5.96 14.03
N ASN A 207 13.96 -5.64 13.62
CA ASN A 207 13.35 -6.18 12.41
C ASN A 207 14.10 -5.77 11.14
N LEU A 208 14.48 -4.49 11.01
CA LEU A 208 15.24 -3.98 9.86
C LEU A 208 16.66 -4.53 9.81
N ALA A 209 17.31 -4.74 10.96
CA ALA A 209 18.60 -5.41 11.03
C ALA A 209 18.50 -6.86 10.55
N TYR A 210 17.46 -7.59 10.99
CA TYR A 210 17.18 -8.94 10.51
C TYR A 210 16.92 -8.97 9.00
N LEU A 211 16.04 -8.09 8.51
CA LEU A 211 15.72 -7.96 7.09
C LEU A 211 16.98 -7.69 6.27
N ARG A 212 17.80 -6.73 6.68
CA ARG A 212 19.05 -6.38 5.99
C ARG A 212 20.04 -7.55 5.95
N ALA A 213 20.17 -8.29 7.05
CA ALA A 213 21.08 -9.44 7.12
C ALA A 213 20.61 -10.63 6.25
N HIS A 214 19.30 -10.81 6.08
CA HIS A 214 18.72 -11.97 5.40
C HIS A 214 18.04 -11.63 4.06
N GLN A 215 18.16 -10.40 3.57
CA GLN A 215 17.36 -9.87 2.45
C GLN A 215 17.42 -10.78 1.22
N THR A 216 18.62 -11.17 0.79
CA THR A 216 18.80 -11.98 -0.42
C THR A 216 18.08 -13.33 -0.31
N HIS A 217 18.18 -13.99 0.84
CA HIS A 217 17.51 -15.27 1.08
C HIS A 217 15.99 -15.09 1.19
N LEU A 218 15.53 -14.11 1.96
CA LEU A 218 14.10 -13.81 2.13
C LEU A 218 13.43 -13.50 0.80
N LEU A 219 14.03 -12.65 -0.04
CA LEU A 219 13.46 -12.30 -1.35
C LEU A 219 13.48 -13.49 -2.32
N LYS A 220 14.49 -14.36 -2.23
CA LYS A 220 14.52 -15.62 -2.97
C LYS A 220 13.36 -16.53 -2.53
N ASP A 221 13.17 -16.72 -1.24
CA ASP A 221 12.07 -17.53 -0.70
C ASP A 221 10.71 -16.97 -1.11
N VAL A 222 10.53 -15.65 -1.04
CA VAL A 222 9.31 -14.97 -1.52
C VAL A 222 9.05 -15.31 -2.99
N ALA A 223 10.07 -15.28 -3.84
CA ALA A 223 9.92 -15.64 -5.26
C ALA A 223 9.56 -17.11 -5.46
N GLU A 224 10.21 -18.03 -4.74
CA GLU A 224 9.90 -19.46 -4.80
C GLU A 224 8.46 -19.76 -4.33
N ARG A 225 8.06 -19.20 -3.18
CA ARG A 225 6.70 -19.38 -2.65
C ARG A 225 5.66 -18.72 -3.54
N SER A 226 5.97 -17.57 -4.15
CA SER A 226 5.11 -16.92 -5.14
C SER A 226 4.80 -17.85 -6.31
N GLU A 227 5.80 -18.59 -6.80
CA GLU A 227 5.61 -19.56 -7.87
C GLU A 227 4.84 -20.80 -7.41
N ASP A 228 5.08 -21.30 -6.19
CA ASP A 228 4.28 -22.38 -5.59
C ASP A 228 2.78 -21.99 -5.54
N PHE A 229 2.46 -20.76 -5.09
CA PHE A 229 1.09 -20.22 -5.09
C PHE A 229 0.52 -20.12 -6.51
N ARG A 230 1.25 -19.50 -7.44
CA ARG A 230 0.81 -19.31 -8.82
C ARG A 230 0.48 -20.64 -9.51
N CYS A 231 1.40 -21.61 -9.45
CA CYS A 231 1.21 -22.92 -10.07
C CYS A 231 -0.03 -23.62 -9.53
N ARG A 232 -0.19 -23.68 -8.20
CA ARG A 232 -1.29 -24.39 -7.56
C ARG A 232 -2.63 -23.71 -7.78
N LEU A 233 -2.71 -22.39 -7.63
CA LEU A 233 -3.97 -21.65 -7.80
C LEU A 233 -4.48 -21.73 -9.24
N LEU A 234 -3.61 -21.65 -10.25
CA LEU A 234 -4.02 -21.77 -11.66
C LEU A 234 -4.51 -23.18 -12.05
N GLN A 235 -4.23 -24.19 -11.24
CA GLN A 235 -4.66 -25.57 -11.48
C GLN A 235 -5.97 -25.93 -10.76
N MET A 236 -6.45 -25.08 -9.85
CA MET A 236 -7.66 -25.32 -9.08
C MET A 236 -8.91 -25.02 -9.92
N ASP A 237 -9.92 -25.89 -9.83
CA ASP A 237 -11.25 -25.61 -10.35
C ASP A 237 -12.09 -24.91 -9.28
N PHE A 238 -12.22 -23.60 -9.40
CA PHE A 238 -12.99 -22.80 -8.45
C PHE A 238 -14.51 -22.91 -8.67
N GLY A 239 -14.99 -23.55 -9.74
CA GLY A 239 -16.42 -23.61 -10.04
C GLY A 239 -17.08 -22.24 -10.31
N SER A 240 -16.29 -21.17 -10.40
CA SER A 240 -16.68 -19.79 -10.70
C SER A 240 -15.52 -19.08 -11.39
N PRO A 241 -15.76 -18.18 -12.37
CA PRO A 241 -14.71 -17.37 -12.97
C PRO A 241 -13.95 -16.59 -11.89
N VAL A 242 -12.62 -16.67 -11.94
CA VAL A 242 -11.73 -16.02 -10.97
C VAL A 242 -10.56 -15.35 -11.69
N ASP A 243 -10.25 -14.11 -11.31
CA ASP A 243 -9.00 -13.46 -11.67
C ASP A 243 -7.96 -13.69 -10.57
N ILE A 244 -6.88 -14.39 -10.92
CA ILE A 244 -5.84 -14.83 -9.99
C ILE A 244 -4.63 -13.92 -10.14
N ARG A 245 -4.34 -13.14 -9.10
CA ARG A 245 -3.23 -12.19 -9.09
C ARG A 245 -2.20 -12.60 -8.05
N VAL A 246 -0.97 -12.82 -8.50
CA VAL A 246 0.15 -13.25 -7.64
C VAL A 246 1.38 -12.39 -7.91
N THR A 247 1.67 -11.48 -6.96
CA THR A 247 2.86 -10.62 -6.99
C THR A 247 3.66 -10.79 -5.71
N GLY A 248 4.70 -11.62 -5.75
CA GLY A 248 5.38 -12.08 -4.53
C GLY A 248 4.40 -12.82 -3.63
N LEU A 249 4.28 -12.37 -2.39
CA LEU A 249 3.31 -12.87 -1.41
C LEU A 249 2.16 -11.87 -1.17
N ALA A 250 1.86 -10.99 -2.13
CA ALA A 250 0.59 -10.29 -2.23
C ALA A 250 -0.26 -11.02 -3.28
N ILE A 251 -1.31 -11.70 -2.80
CA ILE A 251 -2.12 -12.60 -3.62
C ILE A 251 -3.59 -12.20 -3.49
N GLY A 252 -4.29 -12.17 -4.62
CA GLY A 252 -5.72 -11.94 -4.71
C GLY A 252 -6.42 -12.94 -5.62
N LEU A 253 -7.65 -13.29 -5.25
CA LEU A 253 -8.59 -14.08 -6.03
C LEU A 253 -9.89 -13.28 -6.09
N GLU A 254 -10.15 -12.62 -7.22
CA GLU A 254 -11.38 -11.84 -7.44
C GLU A 254 -12.38 -12.70 -8.21
N PHE A 255 -13.55 -12.90 -7.62
CA PHE A 255 -14.63 -13.71 -8.18
C PHE A 255 -15.71 -12.80 -8.78
N GLU A 256 -16.47 -13.28 -9.77
CA GLU A 256 -17.63 -12.52 -10.26
C GLU A 256 -18.79 -12.47 -9.25
N ASP A 257 -18.89 -13.47 -8.37
CA ASP A 257 -19.94 -13.59 -7.35
C ASP A 257 -19.36 -13.46 -5.93
N GLY A 258 -19.64 -12.34 -5.28
CA GLY A 258 -19.22 -12.10 -3.90
C GLY A 258 -19.91 -12.99 -2.85
N ALA A 259 -21.12 -13.50 -3.13
CA ALA A 259 -21.75 -14.47 -2.25
C ALA A 259 -20.99 -15.80 -2.26
N TYR A 260 -20.53 -16.23 -3.44
CA TYR A 260 -19.65 -17.39 -3.60
C TYR A 260 -18.33 -17.17 -2.85
N ALA A 261 -17.65 -16.03 -3.05
CA ALA A 261 -16.39 -15.71 -2.36
C ALA A 261 -16.56 -15.73 -0.83
N GLY A 262 -17.64 -15.13 -0.33
CA GLY A 262 -18.03 -15.16 1.09
C GLY A 262 -18.24 -16.57 1.65
N ALA A 263 -18.96 -17.41 0.91
CA ALA A 263 -19.19 -18.80 1.29
C ALA A 263 -17.88 -19.61 1.31
N LEU A 264 -17.02 -19.46 0.29
CA LEU A 264 -15.72 -20.13 0.21
C LEU A 264 -14.80 -19.69 1.37
N ALA A 265 -14.73 -18.40 1.67
CA ALA A 265 -13.98 -17.91 2.82
C ALA A 265 -14.51 -18.49 4.14
N GLY A 266 -15.83 -18.61 4.27
CA GLY A 266 -16.47 -19.26 5.42
C GLY A 266 -16.08 -20.73 5.56
N ARG A 267 -16.04 -21.49 4.46
CA ARG A 267 -15.58 -22.89 4.45
C ARG A 267 -14.10 -23.00 4.82
N CYS A 268 -13.24 -22.17 4.23
CA CYS A 268 -11.80 -22.12 4.54
C CYS A 268 -11.54 -21.84 6.02
N ARG A 269 -12.22 -20.83 6.60
CA ARG A 269 -12.06 -20.49 8.03
C ARG A 269 -12.48 -21.63 8.95
N LYS A 270 -13.59 -22.32 8.64
CA LYS A 270 -14.01 -23.52 9.39
C LYS A 270 -13.01 -24.67 9.27
N ALA A 271 -12.33 -24.78 8.14
CA ALA A 271 -11.27 -25.76 7.89
C ALA A 271 -9.88 -25.35 8.45
N GLY A 272 -9.78 -24.20 9.13
CA GLY A 272 -8.55 -23.73 9.76
C GLY A 272 -7.65 -22.84 8.89
N LEU A 273 -8.12 -22.41 7.72
CA LEU A 273 -7.39 -21.50 6.84
C LEU A 273 -7.93 -20.06 6.95
N ILE A 274 -7.07 -19.15 7.39
CA ILE A 274 -7.41 -17.72 7.55
C ILE A 274 -7.03 -16.97 6.27
N LEU A 275 -8.03 -16.37 5.63
CA LEU A 275 -7.91 -15.49 4.48
C LEU A 275 -8.63 -14.17 4.75
N GLY A 276 -8.13 -13.10 4.12
CA GLY A 276 -8.86 -11.84 4.01
C GLY A 276 -9.99 -11.97 2.98
N ILE A 277 -11.04 -11.19 3.18
CA ILE A 277 -12.16 -11.05 2.23
C ILE A 277 -12.58 -9.58 2.20
N ASP A 278 -12.81 -9.07 1.00
CA ASP A 278 -13.42 -7.77 0.73
C ASP A 278 -14.42 -7.98 -0.41
N ASP A 279 -15.72 -7.95 -0.09
CA ASP A 279 -16.84 -8.32 -0.98
C ASP A 279 -16.61 -9.60 -1.82
N ASP A 280 -16.12 -9.45 -3.03
CA ASP A 280 -15.91 -10.49 -4.05
C ASP A 280 -14.47 -11.01 -4.13
N THR A 281 -13.59 -10.50 -3.29
CA THR A 281 -12.16 -10.70 -3.42
C THR A 281 -11.58 -11.36 -2.17
N LEU A 282 -10.93 -12.52 -2.36
CA LEU A 282 -10.14 -13.18 -1.33
C LEU A 282 -8.68 -12.73 -1.41
N THR A 283 -8.07 -12.47 -0.27
CA THR A 283 -6.67 -12.03 -0.18
C THR A 283 -5.82 -12.94 0.67
N LEU A 284 -4.63 -13.28 0.18
CA LEU A 284 -3.62 -14.06 0.90
C LEU A 284 -2.32 -13.26 1.01
N PHE A 285 -1.98 -12.86 2.24
CA PHE A 285 -0.80 -12.05 2.56
C PHE A 285 0.04 -12.75 3.65
N PRO A 286 0.58 -13.96 3.40
CA PRO A 286 1.28 -14.75 4.42
C PRO A 286 2.55 -14.06 4.93
N ALA A 287 3.14 -14.55 6.02
CA ALA A 287 4.45 -14.07 6.47
C ALA A 287 5.52 -14.30 5.37
N LEU A 288 6.51 -13.41 5.26
CA LEU A 288 7.60 -13.60 4.29
C LEU A 288 8.47 -14.82 4.60
N THR A 289 8.46 -15.26 5.85
CA THR A 289 9.13 -16.45 6.36
C THR A 289 8.27 -17.71 6.27
N ILE A 290 7.14 -17.68 5.56
CA ILE A 290 6.25 -18.85 5.43
C ILE A 290 6.99 -20.03 4.80
N SER A 291 6.93 -21.18 5.46
CA SER A 291 7.59 -22.39 4.96
C SER A 291 6.87 -22.93 3.71
N ARG A 292 7.62 -23.61 2.83
CA ARG A 292 7.02 -24.32 1.68
C ARG A 292 5.90 -25.25 2.13
N ARG A 293 6.16 -26.06 3.16
CA ARG A 293 5.19 -26.98 3.75
C ARG A 293 3.88 -26.27 4.12
N THR A 294 3.95 -25.15 4.82
CA THR A 294 2.77 -24.37 5.24
C THR A 294 2.01 -23.80 4.03
N VAL A 295 2.71 -23.38 2.97
CA VAL A 295 2.07 -22.94 1.73
C VAL A 295 1.26 -24.08 1.11
N HIS A 296 1.84 -25.27 0.96
CA HIS A 296 1.11 -26.42 0.41
C HIS A 296 -0.05 -26.86 1.30
N GLU A 297 0.15 -26.96 2.62
CA GLU A 297 -0.94 -27.30 3.56
C GLU A 297 -2.12 -26.33 3.46
N GLY A 298 -1.85 -25.02 3.35
CA GLY A 298 -2.88 -24.00 3.16
C GLY A 298 -3.60 -24.13 1.82
N LEU A 299 -2.86 -24.37 0.73
CA LEU A 299 -3.44 -24.58 -0.60
C LEU A 299 -4.27 -25.87 -0.67
N ASP A 300 -3.86 -26.92 0.02
CA ASP A 300 -4.63 -28.17 0.13
C ASP A 300 -5.94 -27.95 0.90
N ILE A 301 -5.94 -27.09 1.93
CA ILE A 301 -7.17 -26.70 2.63
C ILE A 301 -8.10 -25.91 1.68
N LEU A 302 -7.56 -24.94 0.95
CA LEU A 302 -8.32 -24.14 -0.01
C LEU A 302 -8.99 -25.03 -1.06
N GLU A 303 -8.22 -25.93 -1.68
CA GLU A 303 -8.68 -26.85 -2.71
C GLU A 303 -9.80 -27.79 -2.21
N ARG A 304 -9.68 -28.31 -0.98
CA ARG A 304 -10.76 -29.10 -0.35
C ARG A 304 -12.03 -28.30 -0.05
N CYS A 305 -11.93 -26.98 -0.01
CA CYS A 305 -13.06 -26.09 0.27
C CYS A 305 -13.76 -25.60 -1.00
N LEU A 306 -13.19 -25.80 -2.20
CA LEU A 306 -13.86 -25.47 -3.46
C LEU A 306 -15.13 -26.31 -3.58
#